data_AF-A0A842UGC0-F1
#
_entry.id   AF-A0A842UGC0-F1
#
_cell.length_a   1.000
_cell.length_b   1.000
_cell.length_c   1.000
_cell.angle_alpha   90.00
_cell.angle_beta   90.00
_cell.angle_gamma   90.00
#
_symmetry.space_group_name_H-M   'P 1'
#
loop_
_entity.id
_entity.type
_entity.pdbx_description
1 polymer ?
#
loop_
_entity_poly.entity_id
_entity_poly.type
_entity_poly.pdbx_seq_one_letter_code
_entity_poly.pdbx_strand_id
1 'polypeptide(L)'
;MVAGFARARQICEHEQPDEPGGTPLDDVTQMTSSQVGRWYQYFKGMLAYAIVEAGEADLLYATAKSNHELAKKISMARQSDISDKTPAWKVEAIIADDQKYMKARVELQKKQAYKEAMHVQVKSLEHKAELFSREITRREQEAEQS
;
A
#
# COMPACT_ATOMS: atom_id res chain seq x y z
N MET A 1 -6.44 -11.29 -16.78
CA MET A 1 -6.05 -9.90 -16.50
C MET A 1 -7.20 -8.99 -16.92
N VAL A 2 -7.72 -8.18 -15.99
CA VAL A 2 -8.88 -7.30 -16.22
C VAL A 2 -8.43 -6.08 -17.03
N ALA A 3 -9.13 -5.74 -18.12
CA ALA A 3 -8.74 -4.70 -19.08
C ALA A 3 -8.47 -3.31 -18.47
N GLY A 4 -9.03 -2.99 -17.30
CA GLY A 4 -8.74 -1.75 -16.57
C GLY A 4 -7.32 -1.68 -16.00
N PHE A 5 -6.67 -2.82 -15.73
CA PHE A 5 -5.35 -2.89 -15.10
C PHE A 5 -4.23 -2.44 -16.04
N ALA A 6 -4.30 -2.86 -17.31
CA ALA A 6 -3.34 -2.45 -18.33
C ALA A 6 -3.38 -0.93 -18.57
N ARG A 7 -4.58 -0.33 -18.51
CA ARG A 7 -4.76 1.11 -18.68
C ARG A 7 -4.26 1.90 -17.46
N ALA A 8 -4.55 1.45 -16.24
CA ALA A 8 -4.04 2.10 -15.02
C ALA A 8 -2.51 2.08 -14.96
N ARG A 9 -1.90 0.94 -15.34
CA ARG A 9 -0.45 0.79 -15.45
C ARG A 9 0.15 1.70 -16.52
N GLN A 10 -0.46 1.77 -17.70
CA GLN A 10 -0.04 2.68 -18.77
C GLN A 10 -0.09 4.16 -18.34
N ILE A 11 -1.14 4.56 -17.61
CA ILE A 11 -1.26 5.92 -17.06
C ILE A 11 -0.11 6.20 -16.07
N CYS A 12 0.20 5.24 -15.18
CA CYS A 12 1.29 5.37 -14.21
C CYS A 12 2.67 5.47 -14.88
N GLU A 13 2.92 4.64 -15.89
CA GLU A 13 4.24 4.50 -16.52
C GLU A 13 4.53 5.60 -17.56
N HIS A 14 3.50 6.22 -18.16
CA HIS A 14 3.67 7.05 -19.35
C HIS A 14 2.81 8.33 -19.44
N GLU A 15 1.84 8.56 -18.54
CA GLU A 15 0.90 9.69 -18.66
C GLU A 15 0.93 10.61 -17.42
N GLN A 16 2.11 10.85 -16.83
CA GLN A 16 2.23 12.01 -15.94
C GLN A 16 1.95 13.27 -16.78
N PRO A 17 1.07 14.19 -16.35
CA PRO A 17 0.79 15.40 -17.11
C PRO A 17 2.08 16.21 -17.32
N ASP A 18 2.61 16.23 -18.54
CA ASP A 18 3.74 17.06 -18.93
C ASP A 18 3.27 18.52 -18.99
N GLU A 19 3.50 19.33 -17.96
CA GLU A 19 3.44 20.80 -18.11
C GLU A 19 4.06 21.56 -16.91
N PRO A 20 4.68 22.74 -17.17
CA PRO A 20 5.42 23.52 -16.18
C PRO A 20 4.47 24.33 -15.29
N GLY A 21 4.64 24.21 -13.97
CA GLY A 21 4.02 25.13 -13.00
C GLY A 21 2.74 24.67 -12.31
N GLY A 22 2.33 23.41 -12.50
CA GLY A 22 1.27 22.78 -11.72
C GLY A 22 1.79 21.53 -11.05
N THR A 23 2.49 21.67 -9.93
CA THR A 23 2.69 20.53 -9.05
C THR A 23 1.35 20.14 -8.42
N PRO A 24 1.10 18.86 -8.15
CA PRO A 24 -0.13 18.41 -7.48
C PRO A 24 -0.26 18.84 -6.00
N LEU A 25 0.53 19.84 -5.59
CA LEU A 25 0.49 20.55 -4.32
C LEU A 25 -0.01 21.99 -4.49
N ASP A 26 -0.15 22.48 -5.72
CA ASP A 26 -0.73 23.80 -5.98
C ASP A 26 -2.22 23.80 -5.68
N ASP A 27 -2.75 24.94 -5.26
CA ASP A 27 -4.16 25.15 -4.98
C ASP A 27 -5.00 24.78 -6.22
N VAL A 28 -5.76 23.68 -6.12
CA VAL A 28 -6.55 23.10 -7.22
C VAL A 28 -7.53 24.13 -7.81
N THR A 29 -7.92 25.15 -7.04
CA THR A 29 -8.79 26.24 -7.49
C THR A 29 -8.15 27.15 -8.53
N GLN A 30 -6.82 27.25 -8.57
CA GLN A 30 -6.07 28.08 -9.52
C GLN A 30 -5.85 27.40 -10.87
N MET A 31 -6.12 26.10 -10.96
CA MET A 31 -5.94 25.32 -12.19
C MET A 31 -7.08 25.59 -13.20
N THR A 32 -6.78 25.52 -14.49
CA THR A 32 -7.82 25.54 -15.54
C THR A 32 -8.67 24.27 -15.50
N SER A 33 -9.90 24.30 -16.03
CA SER A 33 -10.80 23.13 -15.96
C SER A 33 -10.25 21.91 -16.69
N SER A 34 -9.51 22.13 -17.78
CA SER A 34 -8.80 21.06 -18.50
C SER A 34 -7.68 20.45 -17.64
N GLN A 35 -6.93 21.27 -16.89
CA GLN A 35 -5.89 20.78 -15.97
C GLN A 35 -6.48 19.97 -14.81
N VAL A 36 -7.56 20.46 -14.17
CA VAL A 36 -8.26 19.72 -13.10
C VAL A 36 -8.73 18.35 -13.62
N GLY A 37 -9.33 18.31 -14.81
CA GLY A 37 -9.78 17.06 -15.44
C GLY A 37 -8.63 16.08 -15.73
N ARG A 38 -7.51 16.54 -16.29
CA ARG A 38 -6.33 15.70 -16.57
C ARG A 38 -5.73 15.11 -15.29
N TRP A 39 -5.51 15.95 -14.27
CA TRP A 39 -4.99 15.51 -12.98
C TRP A 39 -5.93 14.57 -12.25
N TYR A 40 -7.25 14.80 -12.31
CA TYR A 40 -8.24 13.88 -11.76
C TYR A 40 -8.14 12.48 -12.37
N GLN A 41 -8.07 12.38 -13.71
CA GLN A 41 -7.93 11.09 -14.39
C GLN A 41 -6.60 10.41 -14.08
N TYR A 42 -5.50 11.17 -14.03
CA TYR A 42 -4.20 10.67 -13.60
C TYR A 42 -4.26 10.07 -12.19
N PHE A 43 -4.79 10.81 -11.20
CA PHE A 43 -4.90 10.33 -9.82
C PHE A 43 -5.82 9.11 -9.68
N LYS A 44 -6.91 9.03 -10.44
CA LYS A 44 -7.74 7.83 -10.48
C LYS A 44 -6.99 6.62 -11.04
N GLY A 45 -6.19 6.80 -12.08
CA GLY A 45 -5.32 5.76 -12.63
C GLY A 45 -4.31 5.26 -11.59
N MET A 46 -3.61 6.19 -10.95
CA MET A 46 -2.66 5.89 -9.87
C MET A 46 -3.33 5.19 -8.68
N LEU A 47 -4.52 5.64 -8.28
CA LEU A 47 -5.28 5.05 -7.19
C LEU A 47 -5.69 3.61 -7.50
N ALA A 48 -6.19 3.35 -8.70
CA ALA A 48 -6.57 2.00 -9.13
C ALA A 48 -5.37 1.04 -9.08
N TYR A 49 -4.20 1.49 -9.53
CA TYR A 49 -2.96 0.72 -9.43
C TYR A 49 -2.54 0.48 -7.97
N ALA A 50 -2.52 1.54 -7.14
CA ALA A 50 -2.14 1.45 -5.74
C ALA A 50 -3.05 0.53 -4.91
N ILE A 51 -4.35 0.47 -5.22
CA ILE A 51 -5.29 -0.46 -4.56
C ILE A 51 -4.90 -1.92 -4.83
N VAL A 52 -4.49 -2.24 -6.06
CA VAL A 52 -4.07 -3.60 -6.40
C VAL A 52 -2.75 -3.94 -5.71
N GLU A 53 -1.77 -3.05 -5.76
CA GLU A 53 -0.49 -3.22 -5.05
C GLU A 53 -0.68 -3.37 -3.54
N ALA A 54 -1.61 -2.63 -2.94
CA ALA A 54 -1.97 -2.79 -1.53
C ALA A 54 -2.57 -4.17 -1.24
N GLY A 55 -3.43 -4.69 -2.14
CA GLY A 55 -3.96 -6.05 -2.05
C GLY A 55 -2.89 -7.13 -2.17
N GLU A 56 -1.92 -6.95 -3.07
CA GLU A 56 -0.76 -7.84 -3.19
C GLU A 56 0.12 -7.77 -1.93
N ALA A 57 0.35 -6.58 -1.39
CA ALA A 57 1.08 -6.39 -0.14
C ALA A 57 0.40 -7.08 1.06
N ASP A 58 -0.94 -7.03 1.12
CA ASP A 58 -1.75 -7.75 2.11
C ASP A 58 -1.54 -9.28 2.03
N LEU A 59 -1.55 -9.83 0.82
CA LEU A 59 -1.32 -11.26 0.60
C LEU A 59 0.11 -11.69 0.98
N LEU A 60 1.11 -10.88 0.60
CA LEU A 60 2.51 -11.11 0.96
C LEU A 60 2.71 -11.09 2.48
N TYR A 61 2.10 -10.14 3.18
CA TYR A 61 2.14 -10.08 4.63
C TYR A 61 1.45 -11.29 5.28
N ALA A 62 0.27 -11.69 4.79
CA ALA A 62 -0.43 -12.88 5.31
C ALA A 62 0.41 -14.15 5.16
N THR A 63 1.08 -14.31 4.02
CA THR A 63 2.00 -15.43 3.74
C THR A 63 3.21 -15.39 4.68
N ALA A 64 3.85 -14.23 4.83
CA ALA A 64 4.98 -14.05 5.75
C ALA A 64 4.60 -14.35 7.21
N LYS A 65 3.38 -13.98 7.63
CA LYS A 65 2.85 -14.29 8.96
C LYS A 65 2.69 -15.79 9.17
N SER A 66 2.12 -16.50 8.19
CA SER A 66 2.00 -17.96 8.24
C SER A 66 3.38 -18.64 8.33
N ASN A 67 4.35 -18.19 7.53
CA ASN A 67 5.71 -18.71 7.55
C ASN A 67 6.43 -18.46 8.89
N HIS A 68 6.23 -17.29 9.49
CA HIS A 68 6.76 -16.96 10.81
C HIS A 68 6.19 -17.89 11.90
N GLU A 69 4.88 -18.10 11.91
CA GLU A 69 4.22 -19.02 12.84
C GLU A 69 4.70 -20.47 12.66
N LEU A 70 4.87 -20.91 11.41
CA LEU A 70 5.42 -22.24 11.12
C LEU A 70 6.87 -22.38 11.60
N ALA A 71 7.72 -21.38 11.33
CA ALA A 71 9.09 -21.37 11.79
C ALA A 71 9.17 -21.45 13.33
N LYS A 72 8.32 -20.68 14.03
CA LYS A 72 8.20 -20.73 15.49
C LYS A 72 7.85 -22.14 15.98
N LYS A 73 6.83 -22.78 15.39
CA LYS A 73 6.42 -24.16 15.74
C LYS A 73 7.55 -25.18 15.50
N ILE A 74 8.28 -25.05 14.40
CA ILE A 74 9.41 -25.94 14.08
C ILE A 74 10.55 -25.75 15.10
N SER A 75 10.88 -24.51 15.46
CA SER A 75 11.92 -24.21 16.45
C SER A 75 11.52 -24.76 17.84
N MET A 76 10.25 -24.64 18.22
CA MET A 76 9.71 -25.27 19.43
C MET A 76 9.85 -26.80 19.40
N ALA A 77 9.54 -27.44 18.27
CA ALA A 77 9.57 -28.90 18.14
C ALA A 77 10.97 -29.51 18.05
N ARG A 78 11.96 -28.78 17.55
CA ARG A 78 13.36 -29.25 17.40
C ARG A 78 14.12 -29.32 18.72
N GLN A 79 13.59 -28.73 19.78
CA GLN A 79 14.21 -28.72 21.09
C GLN A 79 13.73 -29.93 21.88
N SER A 80 14.46 -31.04 21.75
CA SER A 80 14.12 -32.34 22.34
C SER A 80 14.10 -32.39 23.89
N ASP A 81 14.32 -31.27 24.58
CA ASP A 81 14.41 -31.19 26.05
C ASP A 81 13.65 -29.99 26.67
N ILE A 82 12.67 -29.41 25.97
CA ILE A 82 11.69 -28.56 26.65
C ILE A 82 10.77 -29.50 27.44
N SER A 83 11.24 -30.00 28.59
CA SER A 83 10.35 -30.64 29.55
C SER A 83 9.26 -29.63 29.95
N ASP A 84 8.09 -30.09 30.37
CA ASP A 84 6.99 -29.25 30.88
C ASP A 84 7.40 -28.29 32.02
N LYS A 85 8.61 -28.44 32.59
CA LYS A 85 9.18 -27.60 33.64
C LYS A 85 10.05 -26.44 33.15
N THR A 86 10.33 -26.32 31.84
CA THR A 86 11.14 -25.21 31.30
C THR A 86 10.32 -23.92 31.32
N PRO A 87 10.75 -22.88 32.06
CA PRO A 87 10.01 -21.61 32.11
C PRO A 87 9.86 -20.98 30.72
N ALA A 88 8.69 -20.40 30.44
CA ALA A 88 8.35 -19.82 29.14
C ALA A 88 9.41 -18.83 28.60
N TRP A 89 10.02 -18.02 29.48
CA TRP A 89 11.05 -17.06 29.08
C TRP A 89 12.34 -17.73 28.54
N LYS A 90 12.71 -18.92 29.02
CA LYS A 90 13.85 -19.67 28.48
C LYS A 90 13.51 -20.23 27.10
N VAL A 91 12.29 -20.71 26.91
CA VAL A 91 11.80 -21.19 25.61
C VAL A 91 11.83 -20.05 24.57
N GLU A 92 11.39 -18.85 24.94
CA GLU A 92 11.42 -17.68 24.07
C GLU A 92 12.84 -17.25 23.69
N ALA A 93 13.77 -17.24 24.65
CA ALA A 93 15.17 -16.93 24.38
C ALA A 93 15.77 -17.91 23.37
N ILE A 94 15.50 -19.21 23.52
CA ILE A 94 16.09 -20.21 22.64
C ILE A 94 15.47 -20.18 21.24
N ILE A 95 14.17 -19.91 21.11
CA ILE A 95 13.53 -19.69 19.80
C ILE A 95 14.09 -18.43 19.12
N ALA A 96 14.36 -17.36 19.89
CA ALA A 96 14.93 -16.12 19.37
C ALA A 96 16.34 -16.33 18.78
N ASP A 97 17.07 -17.35 19.22
CA ASP A 97 18.39 -17.71 18.68
C ASP A 97 18.31 -18.63 17.44
N ASP A 98 17.13 -19.15 17.10
CA ASP A 98 16.95 -19.97 15.88
C ASP A 98 17.02 -19.11 14.62
N GLN A 99 18.03 -19.38 13.79
CA GLN A 99 18.30 -18.62 12.57
C GLN A 99 17.14 -18.64 11.56
N LYS A 100 16.37 -19.74 11.47
CA LYS A 100 15.21 -19.84 10.56
C LYS A 100 14.04 -19.00 11.09
N TYR A 101 13.78 -19.06 12.40
CA TYR A 101 12.78 -18.21 13.04
C TYR A 101 13.11 -16.72 12.86
N MET A 102 14.36 -16.32 13.10
CA MET A 102 14.78 -14.93 12.96
C MET A 102 14.68 -14.41 11.53
N LYS A 103 15.06 -15.23 10.53
CA LYS A 103 14.86 -14.88 9.11
C LYS A 103 13.39 -14.67 8.78
N ALA A 104 12.51 -15.56 9.23
CA ALA A 104 11.07 -15.44 9.01
C ALA A 104 10.48 -14.20 9.71
N ARG A 105 10.97 -13.86 10.91
CA ARG A 105 10.56 -12.66 11.66
C ARG A 105 10.96 -11.36 10.95
N VAL A 106 12.20 -11.27 10.45
CA VAL A 106 12.67 -10.09 9.71
C VAL A 106 11.86 -9.91 8.42
N GLU A 107 11.57 -11.00 7.71
CA GLU A 107 10.74 -10.95 6.51
C GLU A 107 9.32 -10.48 6.82
N LEU A 108 8.71 -10.99 7.91
CA LEU A 108 7.41 -10.54 8.38
C LEU A 108 7.38 -9.02 8.63
N GLN A 109 8.37 -8.48 9.34
CA GLN A 109 8.46 -7.04 9.61
C GLN A 109 8.59 -6.21 8.33
N LYS A 110 9.41 -6.67 7.36
CA LYS A 110 9.55 -6.00 6.06
C LYS A 110 8.23 -5.98 5.29
N LYS A 111 7.50 -7.10 5.25
CA LYS A 111 6.21 -7.18 4.54
C LYS A 111 5.12 -6.39 5.26
N GLN A 112 5.15 -6.31 6.59
CA GLN A 112 4.26 -5.45 7.34
C GLN A 112 4.47 -3.97 6.98
N ALA A 113 5.72 -3.50 6.99
CA ALA A 113 6.05 -2.12 6.63
C ALA A 113 5.67 -1.80 5.19
N TYR A 114 5.89 -2.73 4.25
CA TYR A 114 5.47 -2.58 2.85
C TYR A 114 3.95 -2.44 2.72
N LYS A 115 3.19 -3.31 3.39
CA LYS A 115 1.72 -3.23 3.46
C LYS A 115 1.27 -1.86 3.99
N GLU A 116 1.81 -1.43 5.13
CA GLU A 116 1.42 -0.15 5.74
C GLU A 116 1.72 1.04 4.80
N ALA A 117 2.88 1.03 4.13
CA ALA A 117 3.24 2.05 3.16
C ALA A 117 2.26 2.12 1.97
N MET A 118 1.87 0.97 1.40
CA MET A 118 0.90 0.91 0.30
C MET A 118 -0.48 1.44 0.71
N HIS A 119 -0.95 1.08 1.91
CA HIS A 119 -2.23 1.58 2.44
C HIS A 119 -2.20 3.11 2.68
N VAL A 120 -1.07 3.66 3.13
CA VAL A 120 -0.89 5.12 3.24
C VAL A 120 -0.94 5.79 1.86
N GLN A 121 -0.31 5.18 0.85
CA GLN A 121 -0.33 5.69 -0.52
C GLN A 121 -1.75 5.70 -1.11
N VAL A 122 -2.53 4.63 -0.90
CA VAL A 122 -3.95 4.57 -1.30
C VAL A 122 -4.72 5.74 -0.69
N LYS A 123 -4.65 5.93 0.63
CA LYS A 123 -5.36 7.04 1.31
C LYS A 123 -4.96 8.43 0.80
N SER A 124 -3.66 8.62 0.52
CA SER A 124 -3.16 9.88 -0.05
C SER A 124 -3.74 10.14 -1.43
N LEU A 125 -3.81 9.10 -2.28
CA LEU A 125 -4.38 9.20 -3.63
C LEU A 125 -5.90 9.37 -3.61
N GLU A 126 -6.62 8.71 -2.69
CA GLU A 126 -8.05 8.92 -2.46
C GLU A 126 -8.34 10.37 -2.11
N HIS A 127 -7.58 10.93 -1.16
CA HIS A 127 -7.74 12.32 -0.75
C HIS A 127 -7.49 13.29 -1.91
N LYS A 128 -6.43 13.06 -2.71
CA LYS A 128 -6.17 13.88 -3.90
C LYS A 128 -7.31 13.77 -4.91
N ALA A 129 -7.73 12.57 -5.27
CA ALA A 129 -8.83 12.37 -6.21
C ALA A 129 -10.13 13.06 -5.74
N GLU A 130 -10.40 13.05 -4.43
CA GLU A 130 -11.53 13.75 -3.84
C GLU A 130 -11.43 15.28 -3.99
N LEU A 131 -10.26 15.88 -3.74
CA LEU A 131 -10.05 17.32 -3.92
C LEU A 131 -10.36 17.76 -5.36
N PHE A 132 -9.82 17.04 -6.35
CA PHE A 132 -10.09 17.32 -7.76
C PHE A 132 -11.56 17.07 -8.12
N SER A 133 -12.18 16.01 -7.59
CA SER A 133 -13.60 15.73 -7.84
C SER A 133 -14.50 16.85 -7.32
N ARG A 134 -14.24 17.37 -6.11
CA ARG A 134 -15.02 18.47 -5.53
C ARG A 134 -14.90 19.73 -6.36
N GLU A 135 -13.70 20.02 -6.86
CA GLU A 135 -13.48 21.19 -7.71
C GLU A 135 -14.23 21.10 -9.04
N ILE A 136 -14.28 19.91 -9.66
CA ILE A 136 -15.09 19.69 -10.87
C ILE A 136 -16.56 19.96 -10.58
N THR A 137 -17.10 19.38 -9.50
CA THR A 137 -18.51 19.59 -9.11
C THR A 137 -18.83 21.05 -8.81
N ARG A 138 -17.92 21.78 -8.14
CA ARG A 138 -18.09 23.21 -7.88
C ARG A 138 -18.24 24.00 -9.19
N ARG A 139 -17.38 23.73 -10.17
CA ARG A 139 -17.40 24.42 -11.47
C ARG A 139 -18.62 24.07 -12.31
N GLU A 140 -19.08 22.82 -12.25
CA GLU A 140 -20.33 22.40 -12.91
C GLU A 140 -21.53 23.18 -12.36
N GLN A 141 -21.62 23.32 -11.03
CA GLN A 141 -22.68 24.10 -10.38
C GLN A 141 -22.64 25.59 -10.74
N GLU A 142 -21.45 26.19 -10.84
CA GLU A 142 -21.28 27.60 -11.24
C GLU A 142 -21.66 27.84 -12.70
N ALA A 143 -21.36 26.89 -13.58
CA ALA A 143 -21.74 26.94 -14.99
C ALA A 143 -23.26 26.80 -15.20
N GLU A 144 -23.96 26.02 -14.37
CA GLU A 144 -25.42 25.87 -14.43
C GLU A 144 -26.20 27.09 -13.90
N GLN A 145 -25.55 27.93 -13.08
CA GLN A 145 -26.13 29.14 -12.48
C GLN A 145 -25.88 30.42 -13.30
N SER A 146 -25.04 30.35 -14.33
CA SER A 146 -24.64 31.48 -15.20
C SER A 146 -25.45 31.50 -16.49
#